data_AF-A0A436V458-F1
#
_entry.id   AF-A0A436V458-F1
#
_cell.length_a   1.000
_cell.length_b   1.000
_cell.length_c   1.000
_cell.angle_alpha   90.00
_cell.angle_beta   90.00
_cell.angle_gamma   90.00
#
_symmetry.space_group_name_H-M   'P 1'
#
loop_
_entity.id
_entity.type
_entity.pdbx_description
1 polymer ?
#
loop_
_entity_poly.entity_id
_entity_poly.type
_entity_poly.pdbx_seq_one_letter_code
_entity_poly.pdbx_strand_id
1 'polypeptide(L)'
;GQAPVRALLDAGPAPLRERLQAVVAADPALIDIGVAAVTVRLTNLTPTSELERALQTPTFEALQQKADEATFERRALAVEKERAIAENEMATRTELARREKLLIAEEAENVRNRATGAAEAQQVEAAAEAERIRTVEGAKAEAERQRIAIYRDLPPAILLGLAAQQLAGKLEKIEHVNVTPDLLATVLGEFRKSPAVIEAR
;
A
#
# COMPACT_ATOMS: atom_id res chain seq x y z
N GLY A 1 82.24 1.09 -17.62
CA GLY A 1 80.81 1.36 -17.85
C GLY A 1 80.48 2.68 -17.20
N GLN A 2 79.88 3.61 -17.95
CA GLN A 2 79.47 4.91 -17.38
C GLN A 2 78.31 4.66 -16.42
N ALA A 3 78.39 5.22 -15.20
CA ALA A 3 77.30 5.15 -14.24
C ALA A 3 76.07 5.88 -14.78
N PRO A 4 74.83 5.40 -14.53
CA PRO A 4 73.63 6.09 -14.96
C PRO A 4 73.58 7.49 -14.33
N VAL A 5 73.11 8.47 -15.09
CA VAL A 5 73.11 9.91 -14.71
C VAL A 5 72.51 10.13 -13.31
N ARG A 6 71.46 9.38 -12.95
CA ARG A 6 70.83 9.46 -11.63
C ARG A 6 71.77 9.07 -10.48
N ALA A 7 72.55 8.00 -10.64
CA ALA A 7 73.54 7.60 -9.63
C ALA A 7 74.67 8.63 -9.47
N LEU A 8 75.01 9.35 -10.55
CA LEU A 8 75.98 10.45 -10.50
C LEU A 8 75.41 11.69 -9.81
N LEU A 9 74.12 11.98 -10.02
CA LEU A 9 73.42 13.07 -9.34
C LEU A 9 73.24 12.79 -7.84
N ASP A 10 72.89 11.55 -7.47
CA ASP A 10 72.73 11.12 -6.07
C ASP A 10 74.06 11.12 -5.31
N ALA A 11 75.17 10.78 -5.97
CA ALA A 11 76.53 10.81 -5.39
C ALA A 11 77.09 12.25 -5.22
N GLY A 12 76.45 13.25 -5.81
CA GLY A 12 76.87 14.65 -5.74
C GLY A 12 78.17 14.97 -6.49
N PRO A 13 78.70 16.20 -6.38
CA PRO A 13 79.85 16.66 -7.17
C PRO A 13 81.21 16.16 -6.66
N ALA A 14 81.26 15.53 -5.47
CA ALA A 14 82.52 15.14 -4.83
C ALA A 14 83.36 14.14 -5.64
N PRO A 15 82.79 13.03 -6.19
CA PRO A 15 83.56 12.08 -6.99
C PRO A 15 84.11 12.70 -8.29
N LEU A 16 83.36 13.63 -8.90
CA LEU A 16 83.81 14.36 -10.09
C LEU A 16 84.97 15.30 -9.76
N ARG A 17 84.88 16.03 -8.65
CA ARG A 17 85.94 16.93 -8.18
C ARG A 17 87.24 16.19 -7.89
N GLU A 18 87.18 15.05 -7.19
CA GLU A 18 88.35 14.22 -6.88
C GLU A 18 89.05 13.73 -8.14
N ARG A 19 88.26 13.27 -9.13
CA ARG A 19 88.80 12.83 -10.42
C ARG A 19 89.46 13.96 -11.20
N LEU A 20 88.85 15.16 -11.22
CA LEU A 20 89.44 16.33 -11.86
C LEU A 20 90.72 16.80 -11.16
N GLN A 21 90.74 16.79 -9.84
CA GLN A 21 91.93 17.14 -9.06
C GLN A 21 93.09 16.19 -9.35
N ALA A 22 92.83 14.88 -9.42
CA ALA A 22 93.85 13.89 -9.78
C ALA A 22 94.39 14.09 -11.20
N VAL A 23 93.53 14.40 -12.17
CA VAL A 23 93.93 14.63 -13.57
C VAL A 23 94.77 15.90 -13.70
N VAL A 24 94.34 17.01 -13.09
CA VAL A 24 95.05 18.30 -13.17
C VAL A 24 96.38 18.24 -12.41
N ALA A 25 96.44 17.56 -11.27
CA ALA A 25 97.68 17.40 -10.51
C ALA A 25 98.75 16.56 -11.24
N ALA A 26 98.32 15.69 -12.16
CA ALA A 26 99.20 14.82 -12.94
C ALA A 26 99.56 15.37 -14.33
N ASP A 27 99.14 16.59 -14.67
CA ASP A 27 99.38 17.20 -15.99
C ASP A 27 100.86 17.59 -16.17
N PRO A 28 101.60 16.95 -17.10
CA PRO A 28 103.02 17.25 -17.34
C PRO A 28 103.27 18.70 -17.69
N ALA A 29 102.33 19.37 -18.37
CA ALA A 29 102.48 20.76 -18.78
C ALA A 29 102.56 21.72 -17.59
N LEU A 30 101.91 21.40 -16.45
CA LEU A 30 102.00 22.18 -15.22
C LEU A 30 103.28 21.88 -14.44
N ILE A 31 103.71 20.62 -14.45
CA ILE A 31 104.93 20.17 -13.77
C ILE A 31 106.17 20.79 -14.43
N ASP A 32 106.22 20.80 -15.77
CA ASP A 32 107.35 21.32 -16.55
C ASP A 32 107.57 22.83 -16.37
N ILE A 33 106.54 23.58 -16.00
CA ILE A 33 106.60 25.02 -15.70
C ILE A 33 106.68 25.32 -14.19
N GLY A 34 106.77 24.28 -13.34
CA GLY A 34 106.91 24.41 -11.88
C GLY A 34 105.65 24.85 -11.13
N VAL A 35 104.46 24.63 -11.69
CA VAL A 35 103.16 25.01 -11.09
C VAL A 35 102.48 23.79 -10.46
N ALA A 36 102.02 23.93 -9.22
CA ALA A 36 101.27 22.89 -8.51
C ALA A 36 99.81 23.29 -8.29
N ALA A 37 98.86 22.41 -8.66
CA ALA A 37 97.44 22.61 -8.39
C ALA A 37 97.09 22.26 -6.94
N VAL A 38 96.70 23.26 -6.13
CA VAL A 38 96.39 23.07 -4.70
C VAL A 38 94.95 22.61 -4.48
N THR A 39 93.99 23.20 -5.20
CA THR A 39 92.57 22.86 -5.08
C THR A 39 91.83 23.04 -6.40
N VAL A 40 90.87 22.16 -6.69
CA VAL A 40 89.93 22.33 -7.81
C VAL A 40 88.54 22.64 -7.27
N ARG A 41 87.97 23.77 -7.71
CA ARG A 41 86.60 24.19 -7.36
C ARG A 41 85.71 24.11 -8.59
N LEU A 42 84.59 23.41 -8.46
CA LEU A 42 83.51 23.40 -9.45
C LEU A 42 82.59 24.59 -9.15
N THR A 43 82.46 25.51 -10.10
CA THR A 43 81.66 26.73 -9.92
C THR A 43 80.20 26.53 -10.35
N ASN A 44 79.98 25.85 -11.48
CA ASN A 44 78.64 25.57 -11.98
C ASN A 44 78.64 24.23 -12.71
N LEU A 45 77.58 23.46 -12.52
CA LEU A 45 77.28 22.25 -13.27
C LEU A 45 75.81 22.31 -13.63
N THR A 46 75.52 22.71 -14.87
CA THR A 46 74.15 22.83 -15.37
C THR A 46 73.89 21.71 -16.37
N PRO A 47 72.79 20.95 -16.21
CA PRO A 47 72.39 19.99 -17.23
C PRO A 47 72.07 20.71 -18.55
N THR A 48 72.21 20.00 -19.67
CA THR A 48 71.65 20.49 -20.94
C THR A 48 70.12 20.54 -20.84
N SER A 49 69.47 21.40 -21.63
CA SER A 49 68.01 21.53 -21.64
C SER A 49 67.28 20.21 -21.93
N GLU A 50 67.86 19.36 -22.78
CA GLU A 50 67.35 18.02 -23.08
C GLU A 50 67.39 17.11 -21.84
N LEU A 51 68.49 17.12 -21.10
CA LEU A 51 68.66 16.30 -19.90
C LEU A 51 67.79 16.79 -18.74
N GLU A 52 67.70 18.10 -18.55
CA GLU A 52 66.81 18.70 -17.55
C GLU A 52 65.35 18.29 -17.79
N ARG A 53 64.89 18.38 -19.05
CA ARG A 53 63.56 17.92 -19.44
C ARG A 53 63.39 16.43 -19.17
N ALA A 54 64.36 15.59 -19.53
CA ALA A 54 64.31 14.15 -19.30
C ALA A 54 64.22 13.78 -17.80
N LEU A 55 64.86 14.55 -16.92
CA LEU A 55 64.79 14.35 -15.47
C LEU A 55 63.45 14.80 -14.88
N GLN A 56 62.82 15.82 -15.45
CA GLN A 56 61.53 16.36 -14.99
C GLN A 56 60.33 15.53 -15.46
N THR A 57 60.35 15.04 -16.71
CA THR A 57 59.25 14.26 -17.33
C THR A 57 58.62 13.20 -16.42
N PRO A 58 59.38 12.25 -15.81
CA PRO A 58 58.77 11.19 -15.00
C PRO A 58 58.05 11.73 -13.75
N THR A 59 58.49 12.87 -13.22
CA THR A 59 57.85 13.50 -12.06
C THR A 59 56.53 14.16 -12.46
N PHE A 60 56.49 14.82 -13.62
CA PHE A 60 55.28 15.43 -14.15
C PHE A 60 54.23 14.37 -14.52
N GLU A 61 54.64 13.30 -15.20
CA GLU A 61 53.75 12.18 -15.56
C GLU A 61 53.16 11.51 -14.32
N ALA A 62 53.98 11.25 -13.29
CA ALA A 62 53.50 10.67 -12.04
C ALA A 62 52.49 11.58 -11.30
N LEU A 63 52.69 12.90 -11.37
CA LEU A 63 51.75 13.86 -10.77
C LEU A 63 50.42 13.88 -11.55
N GLN A 64 50.48 13.85 -12.87
CA GLN A 64 49.30 13.81 -13.73
C GLN A 64 48.50 12.52 -13.50
N GLN A 65 49.18 11.37 -13.44
CA GLN A 65 48.54 10.09 -13.16
C GLN A 65 47.83 10.09 -11.80
N LYS A 66 48.45 10.65 -10.76
CA LYS A 66 47.81 10.79 -9.43
C LYS A 66 46.58 11.69 -9.46
N ALA A 67 46.60 12.75 -10.24
CA ALA A 67 45.45 13.64 -10.39
C ALA A 67 44.27 12.95 -11.11
N ASP A 68 44.57 12.16 -12.13
CA ASP A 68 43.58 11.38 -12.86
C ASP A 68 42.99 10.27 -11.98
N GLU A 69 43.83 9.56 -11.22
CA GLU A 69 43.40 8.55 -10.24
C GLU A 69 42.44 9.13 -9.20
N ALA A 70 42.81 10.26 -8.57
CA ALA A 70 41.95 10.94 -7.61
C ALA A 70 40.60 11.37 -8.23
N THR A 71 40.61 11.75 -9.52
CA THR A 71 39.37 12.09 -10.25
C THR A 71 38.52 10.85 -10.49
N PHE A 72 39.15 9.73 -10.86
CA PHE A 72 38.48 8.46 -11.08
C PHE A 72 37.87 7.91 -9.79
N GLU A 73 38.62 7.90 -8.68
CA GLU A 73 38.14 7.46 -7.37
C GLU A 73 36.91 8.26 -6.91
N ARG A 74 36.95 9.59 -7.08
CA ARG A 74 35.80 10.45 -6.76
C ARG A 74 34.56 10.09 -7.57
N ARG A 75 34.73 9.81 -8.88
CA ARG A 75 33.61 9.38 -9.75
C ARG A 75 33.10 7.99 -9.38
N ALA A 76 34.00 7.06 -9.08
CA ALA A 76 33.62 5.72 -8.66
C ALA A 76 32.77 5.75 -7.38
N LEU A 77 33.18 6.53 -6.37
CA LEU A 77 32.41 6.72 -5.14
C LEU A 77 31.04 7.37 -5.40
N ALA A 78 30.96 8.34 -6.31
CA ALA A 78 29.69 8.97 -6.67
C ALA A 78 28.73 7.96 -7.30
N VAL A 79 29.21 7.17 -8.27
CA VAL A 79 28.41 6.12 -8.93
C VAL A 79 27.99 5.03 -7.94
N GLU A 80 28.86 4.62 -7.03
CA GLU A 80 28.53 3.65 -5.99
C GLU A 80 27.41 4.17 -5.07
N LYS A 81 27.48 5.44 -4.65
CA LYS A 81 26.42 6.09 -3.87
C LYS A 81 25.10 6.18 -4.66
N GLU A 82 25.15 6.53 -5.94
CA GLU A 82 23.94 6.55 -6.78
C GLU A 82 23.31 5.16 -6.89
N ARG A 83 24.12 4.11 -7.08
CA ARG A 83 23.63 2.72 -7.09
C ARG A 83 23.00 2.35 -5.75
N ALA A 84 23.66 2.65 -4.63
CA ALA A 84 23.12 2.36 -3.31
C ALA A 84 21.79 3.10 -3.04
N ILE A 85 21.67 4.36 -3.48
CA ILE A 85 20.41 5.11 -3.39
C ILE A 85 19.32 4.44 -4.24
N ALA A 86 19.62 4.12 -5.50
CA ALA A 86 18.67 3.47 -6.40
C ALA A 86 18.20 2.09 -5.87
N GLU A 87 19.11 1.31 -5.30
CA GLU A 87 18.79 0.02 -4.67
C GLU A 87 17.87 0.19 -3.45
N ASN A 88 18.17 1.15 -2.57
CA ASN A 88 17.33 1.47 -1.42
C ASN A 88 15.93 1.94 -1.84
N GLU A 89 15.84 2.77 -2.88
CA GLU A 89 14.56 3.23 -3.44
C GLU A 89 13.75 2.06 -4.04
N MET A 90 14.41 1.16 -4.78
CA MET A 90 13.77 -0.04 -5.34
C MET A 90 13.28 -0.98 -4.24
N ALA A 91 14.08 -1.19 -3.19
CA ALA A 91 13.71 -1.99 -2.03
C ALA A 91 12.49 -1.38 -1.33
N THR A 92 12.50 -0.06 -1.10
CA THR A 92 11.38 0.68 -0.50
C THR A 92 10.10 0.55 -1.33
N ARG A 93 10.19 0.72 -2.66
CA ARG A 93 9.04 0.54 -3.56
C ARG A 93 8.48 -0.88 -3.52
N THR A 94 9.36 -1.88 -3.46
CA THR A 94 8.96 -3.29 -3.36
C THR A 94 8.24 -3.57 -2.05
N GLU A 95 8.72 -2.99 -0.95
CA GLU A 95 8.12 -3.11 0.37
C GLU A 95 6.72 -2.50 0.41
N LEU A 96 6.58 -1.27 -0.13
CA LEU A 96 5.29 -0.60 -0.24
C LEU A 96 4.30 -1.40 -1.09
N ALA A 97 4.72 -1.91 -2.25
CA ALA A 97 3.86 -2.72 -3.11
C ALA A 97 3.41 -4.03 -2.42
N ARG A 98 4.24 -4.62 -1.57
CA ARG A 98 3.84 -5.79 -0.75
C ARG A 98 2.79 -5.41 0.29
N ARG A 99 2.96 -4.28 0.99
CA ARG A 99 1.98 -3.77 1.95
C ARG A 99 0.65 -3.47 1.28
N GLU A 100 0.69 -2.80 0.12
CA GLU A 100 -0.51 -2.49 -0.66
C GLU A 100 -1.25 -3.76 -1.09
N LYS A 101 -0.53 -4.78 -1.57
CA LYS A 101 -1.12 -6.08 -1.89
C LYS A 101 -1.83 -6.72 -0.68
N LEU A 102 -1.22 -6.64 0.51
CA LEU A 102 -1.82 -7.16 1.74
C LEU A 102 -3.07 -6.37 2.13
N LEU A 103 -3.01 -5.03 2.06
CA LEU A 103 -4.14 -4.16 2.35
C LEU A 103 -5.34 -4.46 1.42
N ILE A 104 -5.10 -4.59 0.11
CA ILE A 104 -6.16 -4.93 -0.85
C ILE A 104 -6.78 -6.31 -0.53
N ALA A 105 -5.96 -7.29 -0.13
CA ALA A 105 -6.46 -8.61 0.26
C ALA A 105 -7.35 -8.54 1.51
N GLU A 106 -6.91 -7.77 2.52
CA GLU A 106 -7.66 -7.54 3.75
C GLU A 106 -8.97 -6.77 3.49
N GLU A 107 -8.93 -5.73 2.64
CA GLU A 107 -10.12 -5.00 2.21
C GLU A 107 -11.11 -5.90 1.47
N ALA A 108 -10.63 -6.76 0.57
CA ALA A 108 -11.48 -7.70 -0.15
C ALA A 108 -12.11 -8.76 0.79
N GLU A 109 -11.40 -9.17 1.84
CA GLU A 109 -11.94 -10.03 2.89
C GLU A 109 -12.99 -9.28 3.74
N ASN A 110 -12.69 -8.05 4.15
CA ASN A 110 -13.61 -7.20 4.91
C ASN A 110 -14.91 -6.94 4.15
N VAL A 111 -14.85 -6.68 2.85
CA VAL A 111 -16.04 -6.51 1.99
C VAL A 111 -16.87 -7.80 1.97
N ARG A 112 -16.23 -8.96 1.80
CA ARG A 112 -16.93 -10.26 1.84
C ARG A 112 -17.60 -10.50 3.19
N ASN A 113 -16.86 -10.30 4.28
CA ASN A 113 -17.38 -10.50 5.64
C ASN A 113 -18.56 -9.57 5.94
N ARG A 114 -18.51 -8.30 5.50
CA ARG A 114 -19.63 -7.37 5.63
C ARG A 114 -20.85 -7.80 4.82
N ALA A 115 -20.65 -8.25 3.58
CA ALA A 115 -21.74 -8.73 2.74
C ALA A 115 -22.41 -9.97 3.33
N THR A 116 -21.61 -10.93 3.83
CA THR A 116 -22.12 -12.11 4.53
C THR A 116 -22.88 -11.73 5.79
N GLY A 117 -22.30 -10.88 6.66
CA GLY A 117 -22.97 -10.44 7.89
C GLY A 117 -24.27 -9.68 7.63
N ALA A 118 -24.33 -8.85 6.58
CA ALA A 118 -25.55 -8.17 6.16
C ALA A 118 -26.63 -9.16 5.68
N ALA A 119 -26.25 -10.16 4.89
CA ALA A 119 -27.16 -11.20 4.44
C ALA A 119 -27.70 -12.06 5.60
N GLU A 120 -26.84 -12.43 6.55
CA GLU A 120 -27.23 -13.16 7.77
C GLU A 120 -28.19 -12.33 8.63
N ALA A 121 -27.88 -11.05 8.86
CA ALA A 121 -28.77 -10.14 9.58
C ALA A 121 -30.15 -10.05 8.93
N GLN A 122 -30.19 -9.89 7.60
CA GLN A 122 -31.45 -9.85 6.84
C GLN A 122 -32.24 -11.16 6.94
N GLN A 123 -31.57 -12.31 6.93
CA GLN A 123 -32.22 -13.61 7.11
C GLN A 123 -32.83 -13.76 8.50
N VAL A 124 -32.11 -13.35 9.55
CA VAL A 124 -32.61 -13.37 10.93
C VAL A 124 -33.84 -12.46 11.07
N GLU A 125 -33.78 -11.25 10.52
CA GLU A 125 -34.90 -10.30 10.55
C GLU A 125 -36.13 -10.86 9.81
N ALA A 126 -35.93 -11.39 8.60
CA ALA A 126 -37.01 -12.00 7.81
C ALA A 126 -37.63 -13.22 8.52
N ALA A 127 -36.81 -14.06 9.15
CA ALA A 127 -37.28 -15.21 9.92
C ALA A 127 -38.09 -14.78 11.15
N ALA A 128 -37.61 -13.77 11.88
CA ALA A 128 -38.30 -13.19 13.03
C ALA A 128 -39.64 -12.56 12.63
N GLU A 129 -39.68 -11.85 11.50
CA GLU A 129 -40.93 -11.28 10.95
C GLU A 129 -41.92 -12.38 10.56
N ALA A 130 -41.47 -13.39 9.83
CA ALA A 130 -42.32 -14.51 9.43
C ALA A 130 -42.90 -15.23 10.65
N GLU A 131 -42.10 -15.43 11.70
CA GLU A 131 -42.58 -16.04 12.95
C GLU A 131 -43.59 -15.17 13.68
N ARG A 132 -43.37 -13.84 13.71
CA ARG A 132 -44.33 -12.89 14.27
C ARG A 132 -45.66 -12.95 13.54
N ILE A 133 -45.64 -12.93 12.20
CA ILE A 133 -46.84 -13.05 11.37
C ILE A 133 -47.54 -14.37 11.63
N ARG A 134 -46.83 -15.51 11.63
CA ARG A 134 -47.41 -16.83 11.92
C ARG A 134 -48.08 -16.86 13.29
N THR A 135 -47.46 -16.29 14.31
CA THR A 135 -48.01 -16.25 15.66
C THR A 135 -49.29 -15.43 15.71
N VAL A 136 -49.28 -14.22 15.13
CA VAL A 136 -50.43 -13.30 15.12
C VAL A 136 -51.59 -13.86 14.28
N GLU A 137 -51.31 -14.29 13.06
CA GLU A 137 -52.34 -14.83 12.16
C GLU A 137 -52.86 -16.18 12.66
N GLY A 138 -52.01 -17.02 13.26
CA GLY A 138 -52.42 -18.25 13.92
C GLY A 138 -53.38 -17.99 15.09
N ALA A 139 -53.07 -16.99 15.94
CA ALA A 139 -53.94 -16.58 17.03
C ALA A 139 -55.28 -16.02 16.53
N LYS A 140 -55.27 -15.19 15.47
CA LYS A 140 -56.50 -14.69 14.83
C LYS A 140 -57.34 -15.82 14.24
N ALA A 141 -56.72 -16.76 13.53
CA ALA A 141 -57.42 -17.89 12.94
C ALA A 141 -58.04 -18.79 14.01
N GLU A 142 -57.36 -18.99 15.15
CA GLU A 142 -57.90 -19.72 16.29
C GLU A 142 -59.08 -18.99 16.94
N ALA A 143 -58.94 -17.68 17.18
CA ALA A 143 -60.03 -16.87 17.71
C ALA A 143 -61.26 -16.87 16.80
N GLU A 144 -61.06 -16.78 15.48
CA GLU A 144 -62.16 -16.85 14.51
C GLU A 144 -62.80 -18.24 14.47
N ARG A 145 -62.01 -19.33 14.55
CA ARG A 145 -62.55 -20.70 14.69
C ARG A 145 -63.42 -20.84 15.93
N GLN A 146 -62.96 -20.33 17.07
CA GLN A 146 -63.72 -20.37 18.32
C GLN A 146 -65.02 -19.55 18.20
N ARG A 147 -64.95 -18.37 17.59
CA ARG A 147 -66.12 -17.55 17.30
C ARG A 147 -67.14 -18.27 16.41
N ILE A 148 -66.70 -18.88 15.30
CA ILE A 148 -67.56 -19.65 14.40
C ILE A 148 -68.17 -20.87 15.12
N ALA A 149 -67.41 -21.52 16.00
CA ALA A 149 -67.89 -22.67 16.76
C ALA A 149 -69.08 -22.34 17.67
N ILE A 150 -69.12 -21.14 18.29
CA ILE A 150 -70.25 -20.65 19.09
C ILE A 150 -71.55 -20.62 18.25
N TYR A 151 -71.43 -20.27 16.97
CA TYR A 151 -72.56 -20.13 16.06
C TYR A 151 -73.00 -21.45 15.41
N ARG A 152 -72.15 -22.49 15.44
CA ARG A 152 -72.35 -23.74 14.69
C ARG A 152 -73.67 -24.46 15.03
N ASP A 153 -74.04 -24.44 16.30
CA ASP A 153 -75.17 -25.22 16.81
C ASP A 153 -76.44 -24.34 16.99
N LEU A 154 -76.41 -23.08 16.52
CA LEU A 154 -77.55 -22.16 16.60
C LEU A 154 -78.54 -22.32 15.43
N PRO A 155 -79.86 -22.18 15.68
CA PRO A 155 -80.87 -22.17 14.63
C PRO A 155 -80.67 -21.05 13.58
N PRO A 156 -81.00 -21.27 12.29
CA PRO A 156 -80.79 -20.30 11.21
C PRO A 156 -81.44 -18.93 11.43
N ALA A 157 -82.62 -18.89 12.06
CA ALA A 157 -83.32 -17.63 12.37
C ALA A 157 -82.51 -16.73 13.32
N ILE A 158 -81.79 -17.32 14.29
CA ILE A 158 -80.96 -16.59 15.25
C ILE A 158 -79.70 -16.06 14.57
N LEU A 159 -79.10 -16.84 13.65
CA LEU A 159 -77.95 -16.40 12.85
C LEU A 159 -78.28 -15.21 11.95
N LEU A 160 -79.45 -15.24 11.30
CA LEU A 160 -79.96 -14.11 10.50
C LEU A 160 -80.21 -12.87 11.37
N GLY A 161 -80.76 -13.05 12.57
CA GLY A 161 -80.94 -11.95 13.53
C GLY A 161 -79.61 -11.32 13.97
N LEU A 162 -78.61 -12.14 14.30
CA LEU A 162 -77.25 -11.68 14.65
C LEU A 162 -76.56 -10.98 13.48
N ALA A 163 -76.73 -11.49 12.25
CA ALA A 163 -76.21 -10.85 11.04
C ALA A 163 -76.86 -9.49 10.80
N ALA A 164 -78.18 -9.39 10.98
CA ALA A 164 -78.90 -8.11 10.90
C ALA A 164 -78.44 -7.13 11.99
N GLN A 165 -78.16 -7.60 13.20
CA GLN A 165 -77.62 -6.79 14.30
C GLN A 165 -76.20 -6.29 14.02
N GLN A 166 -75.31 -7.14 13.51
CA GLN A 166 -73.95 -6.73 13.10
C GLN A 166 -73.98 -5.74 11.93
N LEU A 167 -74.88 -5.96 10.96
CA LEU A 167 -75.06 -5.08 9.82
C LEU A 167 -75.57 -3.70 10.28
N ALA A 168 -76.55 -3.67 11.17
CA ALA A 168 -77.06 -2.44 11.77
C ALA A 168 -75.98 -1.69 12.57
N GLY A 169 -75.10 -2.41 13.28
CA GLY A 169 -73.99 -1.81 14.03
C GLY A 169 -72.88 -1.23 13.15
N LYS A 170 -72.74 -1.65 11.90
CA LYS A 170 -71.75 -1.12 10.93
C LYS A 170 -72.34 -0.09 9.95
N LEU A 171 -73.66 0.05 9.91
CA LEU A 171 -74.37 1.02 9.08
C LEU A 171 -74.59 2.32 9.85
N GLU A 172 -73.64 3.25 9.76
CA GLU A 172 -73.74 4.56 10.42
C GLU A 172 -74.60 5.57 9.64
N LYS A 173 -74.72 5.41 8.31
CA LYS A 173 -75.59 6.22 7.43
C LYS A 173 -76.24 5.35 6.37
N ILE A 174 -77.55 5.46 6.25
CA ILE A 174 -78.32 4.88 5.14
C ILE A 174 -79.11 6.01 4.51
N GLU A 175 -78.75 6.39 3.28
CA GLU A 175 -79.43 7.51 2.61
C GLU A 175 -80.81 7.11 2.06
N HIS A 176 -80.93 5.93 1.45
CA HIS A 176 -82.22 5.42 0.92
C HIS A 176 -82.29 3.89 1.00
N VAL A 177 -83.39 3.35 1.55
CA VAL A 177 -83.71 1.91 1.50
C VAL A 177 -85.00 1.73 0.69
N ASN A 178 -84.90 1.05 -0.46
CA ASN A 178 -86.06 0.68 -1.25
C ASN A 178 -86.56 -0.69 -0.81
N VAL A 179 -87.63 -0.72 -0.01
CA VAL A 179 -88.31 -1.95 0.40
C VAL A 179 -89.55 -2.14 -0.47
N THR A 180 -89.60 -3.21 -1.25
CA THR A 180 -90.80 -3.56 -2.04
C THR A 180 -91.82 -4.32 -1.17
N PRO A 181 -93.13 -4.17 -1.41
CA PRO A 181 -94.18 -4.84 -0.63
C PRO A 181 -94.07 -6.37 -0.60
N ASP A 182 -93.61 -6.98 -1.70
CA ASP A 182 -93.42 -8.44 -1.79
C ASP A 182 -92.30 -8.96 -0.88
N LEU A 183 -91.21 -8.18 -0.72
CA LEU A 183 -90.12 -8.51 0.21
C LEU A 183 -90.59 -8.41 1.66
N LEU A 184 -91.38 -7.39 2.00
CA LEU A 184 -91.98 -7.22 3.33
C LEU A 184 -92.92 -8.37 3.69
N ALA A 185 -93.80 -8.77 2.76
CA ALA A 185 -94.73 -9.87 2.96
C ALA A 185 -93.99 -11.21 3.19
N THR A 186 -92.90 -11.45 2.46
CA THR A 186 -92.07 -12.65 2.59
C THR A 186 -91.37 -12.71 3.95
N VAL A 187 -90.77 -11.60 4.39
CA VAL A 187 -90.06 -11.53 5.69
C VAL A 187 -91.01 -11.67 6.88
N LEU A 188 -92.17 -11.01 6.84
CA LEU A 188 -93.21 -11.13 7.89
C LEU A 188 -93.83 -12.54 7.92
N GLY A 189 -93.95 -13.20 6.76
CA GLY A 189 -94.45 -14.57 6.65
C GLY A 189 -93.52 -15.61 7.28
N GLU A 190 -92.20 -15.46 7.09
CA GLU A 190 -91.16 -16.31 7.69
C GLU A 190 -91.12 -16.16 9.22
N PHE A 191 -91.18 -14.93 9.74
CA PHE A 191 -91.19 -14.68 11.19
C PHE A 191 -92.42 -15.25 11.91
N ARG A 192 -93.58 -15.27 11.25
CA ARG A 192 -94.82 -15.81 11.82
C ARG A 192 -94.83 -17.35 11.91
N LYS A 193 -93.96 -18.04 11.17
CA LYS A 193 -93.94 -19.51 11.08
C LYS A 193 -93.11 -20.22 12.16
N SER A 194 -92.39 -19.51 13.02
CA SER A 194 -91.54 -20.14 14.05
C SER A 194 -91.92 -19.72 15.47
N PRO A 195 -92.51 -20.60 16.30
CA PRO A 195 -92.36 -20.53 17.74
C PRO A 195 -91.05 -21.25 18.10
N ALA A 196 -89.94 -20.51 18.21
CA ALA A 196 -88.75 -21.07 18.84
C ALA A 196 -88.97 -21.06 20.36
N VAL A 197 -89.36 -22.21 20.92
CA VAL A 197 -89.35 -22.42 22.37
C VAL A 197 -87.89 -22.46 22.81
N ILE A 198 -87.48 -21.49 23.60
CA ILE A 198 -86.17 -21.46 24.26
C ILE A 198 -86.32 -22.25 25.56
N GLU A 199 -85.89 -23.51 25.59
CA GLU A 199 -85.58 -24.16 26.86
C GLU A 199 -84.20 -23.69 27.33
N ALA A 200 -84.19 -22.88 28.39
CA ALA A 200 -82.98 -22.57 29.13
C ALA A 200 -82.58 -23.79 29.97
N ARG A 201 -81.36 -24.30 29.76
CA ARG A 201 -80.63 -25.17 30.69
C ARG A 201 -79.27 -24.57 30.96
#